data_AF-A0A3A6NNC1-F1
#
_entry.id   AF-A0A3A6NNC1-F1
#
_cell.length_a   1.000
_cell.length_b   1.000
_cell.length_c   1.000
_cell.angle_alpha   90.00
_cell.angle_beta   90.00
_cell.angle_gamma   90.00
#
_symmetry.space_group_name_H-M   'P 1'
#
loop_
_entity.id
_entity.type
_entity.pdbx_description
1 polymer ?
#
loop_
_entity_poly.entity_id
_entity_poly.type
_entity_poly.pdbx_seq_one_letter_code
_entity_poly.pdbx_strand_id
1 'polypeptide(L)'
;MGLNMSELDYDHFTRLLREEKEGLLKFMAQEGMGKHASLRDSTEELSMIDNHPADMGSELFERSKDLSLHELRLRTLHDINLALGRIADGSYGRCLSCGHQIQKERLDALPYASYCLDCKELREEQSKEEGEGRPVEELVLYPPFKRSFMDGRDYTGYDGEDAWQEVARYGTADSPQDVPGDPDNPAFVESEENIGIVDRMDKFPSMRKNWRKEDEKEENDTEGRKKH
;
A
#
# COMPACT_ATOMS: atom_id res chain seq x y z
N MET A 1 21.53 37.21 7.27
CA MET A 1 22.62 37.64 6.39
C MET A 1 22.45 36.87 5.09
N GLY A 2 21.81 37.47 4.09
CA GLY A 2 21.55 36.82 2.80
C GLY A 2 22.79 36.93 1.92
N LEU A 3 23.27 35.80 1.41
CA LEU A 3 24.37 35.77 0.45
C LEU A 3 23.92 36.50 -0.82
N ASN A 4 24.68 37.50 -1.26
CA ASN A 4 24.33 38.26 -2.45
C ASN A 4 24.47 37.38 -3.70
N MET A 5 23.64 37.64 -4.73
CA MET A 5 23.65 36.98 -6.04
C MET A 5 25.02 36.99 -6.76
N SER A 6 26.00 37.74 -6.26
CA SER A 6 27.39 37.79 -6.74
C SER A 6 28.28 36.64 -6.26
N GLU A 7 27.82 35.79 -5.32
CA GLU A 7 28.57 34.61 -4.81
C GLU A 7 28.07 33.26 -5.35
N LEU A 8 26.98 33.26 -6.12
CA LEU A 8 26.53 32.10 -6.88
C LEU A 8 27.30 32.06 -8.20
N ASP A 9 28.24 31.12 -8.31
CA ASP A 9 28.97 30.86 -9.54
C ASP A 9 28.02 30.20 -10.56
N TYR A 10 27.34 31.02 -11.35
CA TYR A 10 26.43 30.56 -12.40
C TYR A 10 27.12 29.63 -13.40
N ASP A 11 28.43 29.80 -13.65
CA ASP A 11 29.17 28.92 -14.55
C ASP A 11 29.33 27.52 -13.94
N HIS A 12 29.65 27.45 -12.64
CA HIS A 12 29.70 26.19 -11.90
C HIS A 12 28.37 25.43 -11.97
N PHE A 13 27.26 26.06 -11.62
CA PHE A 13 25.95 25.39 -11.64
C PHE A 13 25.46 25.06 -13.05
N THR A 14 25.77 25.89 -14.05
CA THR A 14 25.45 25.60 -15.45
C THR A 14 26.16 24.35 -15.93
N ARG A 15 27.45 24.21 -15.60
CA ARG A 15 28.24 23.04 -15.97
C ARG A 15 27.71 21.79 -15.27
N LEU A 16 27.47 21.88 -13.96
CA LEU A 16 26.93 20.77 -13.17
C LEU A 16 25.57 20.30 -13.70
N LEU A 17 24.65 21.22 -13.99
CA LEU A 17 23.33 20.88 -14.55
C LEU A 17 23.43 20.28 -15.96
N ARG A 18 24.40 20.71 -16.78
CA ARG A 18 24.63 20.12 -18.10
C ARG A 18 25.22 18.73 -18.02
N GLU A 19 26.18 18.51 -17.13
CA GLU A 19 26.76 17.19 -16.86
C GLU A 19 25.67 16.22 -16.38
N GLU A 20 24.85 16.64 -15.42
CA GLU A 20 23.72 15.83 -14.91
C GLU A 20 22.70 15.53 -16.00
N LYS A 21 22.34 16.54 -16.82
CA LYS A 21 21.45 16.37 -17.97
C LYS A 21 21.99 15.35 -18.97
N GLU A 22 23.27 15.46 -19.33
CA GLU A 22 23.91 14.52 -20.25
C GLU A 22 23.99 13.12 -19.65
N GLY A 23 24.28 13.01 -18.35
CA GLY A 23 24.27 11.74 -17.62
C GLY A 23 22.89 11.07 -17.68
N LEU A 24 21.83 11.81 -17.35
CA LEU A 24 20.44 11.33 -17.44
C LEU A 24 20.05 10.96 -18.87
N LEU A 25 20.40 11.76 -19.87
CA LEU A 25 20.09 11.46 -21.28
C LEU A 25 20.83 10.22 -21.78
N LYS A 26 22.11 10.05 -21.43
CA LYS A 26 22.87 8.84 -21.75
C LYS A 26 22.25 7.62 -21.07
N PHE A 27 21.88 7.76 -19.80
CA PHE A 27 21.23 6.68 -19.06
C PHE A 27 19.89 6.29 -19.69
N MET A 28 19.04 7.27 -20.00
CA MET A 28 17.76 7.04 -20.68
C MET A 28 17.93 6.46 -22.09
N ALA A 29 18.97 6.89 -22.83
CA ALA A 29 19.28 6.35 -24.15
C ALA A 29 19.82 4.91 -24.08
N GLN A 30 20.61 4.58 -23.05
CA GLN A 30 21.15 3.24 -22.80
C GLN A 30 20.09 2.29 -22.26
N GLU A 31 19.17 2.77 -21.41
CA GLU A 31 17.94 2.04 -21.07
C GLU A 31 17.10 1.73 -22.32
N GLY A 32 17.28 2.53 -23.38
CA GLY A 32 16.76 2.24 -24.71
C GLY A 32 15.25 2.32 -24.81
N MET A 33 14.77 2.21 -26.05
CA MET A 33 13.36 2.14 -26.45
C MET A 33 12.62 0.88 -25.94
N GLY A 34 13.11 0.23 -24.88
CA GLY A 34 12.62 -1.07 -24.38
C GLY A 34 11.32 -1.02 -23.57
N LYS A 35 10.80 0.17 -23.22
CA LYS A 35 9.59 0.30 -22.36
C LYS A 35 8.29 0.65 -23.09
N HIS A 36 8.36 1.12 -24.33
CA HIS A 36 7.19 1.09 -25.24
C HIS A 36 6.95 -0.29 -25.83
N ALA A 37 7.88 -1.23 -25.59
CA ALA A 37 7.71 -2.62 -25.90
C ALA A 37 6.55 -3.18 -25.05
N SER A 38 5.67 -3.93 -25.71
CA SER A 38 4.49 -4.51 -25.08
C SER A 38 4.92 -5.42 -23.92
N LEU A 39 4.03 -5.75 -22.98
CA LEU A 39 4.35 -6.68 -21.89
C LEU A 39 4.98 -8.00 -22.41
N ARG A 40 4.58 -8.40 -23.62
CA ARG A 40 5.10 -9.53 -24.38
C ARG A 40 6.59 -9.42 -24.72
N ASP A 41 7.06 -8.21 -25.04
CA ASP A 41 8.48 -7.97 -25.34
C ASP A 41 9.32 -7.94 -24.06
N SER A 42 8.74 -7.54 -22.92
CA SER A 42 9.41 -7.63 -21.61
C SER A 42 9.58 -9.07 -21.15
N THR A 43 8.57 -9.91 -21.40
CA THR A 43 8.64 -11.34 -21.05
C THR A 43 9.46 -12.17 -22.03
N GLU A 44 9.79 -11.65 -23.22
CA GLU A 44 10.32 -12.41 -24.38
C GLU A 44 9.49 -13.65 -24.79
N GLU A 45 8.37 -13.91 -24.12
CA GLU A 45 7.47 -15.04 -24.33
C GLU A 45 6.44 -14.75 -25.44
N LEU A 46 6.22 -15.75 -26.30
CA LEU A 46 5.27 -15.63 -27.41
C LEU A 46 3.80 -15.72 -26.96
N SER A 47 3.52 -16.30 -25.77
CA SER A 47 2.17 -16.45 -25.23
C SER A 47 2.13 -16.27 -23.71
N MET A 48 1.16 -15.50 -23.21
CA MET A 48 0.90 -15.38 -21.77
C MET A 48 0.02 -16.49 -21.19
N ILE A 49 -0.42 -17.44 -22.02
CA ILE A 49 -1.40 -18.47 -21.65
C ILE A 49 -0.76 -19.55 -20.77
N ASP A 50 0.55 -19.75 -20.88
CA ASP A 50 1.30 -20.78 -20.13
C ASP A 50 1.98 -20.24 -18.86
N ASN A 51 1.85 -18.94 -18.56
CA ASN A 51 2.43 -18.37 -17.35
C ASN A 51 1.54 -18.60 -16.14
N HIS A 52 2.15 -18.99 -15.00
CA HIS A 52 1.41 -19.03 -13.75
C HIS A 52 0.96 -17.61 -13.37
N PRO A 53 -0.26 -17.42 -12.84
CA PRO A 53 -0.76 -16.11 -12.45
C PRO A 53 0.16 -15.35 -11.48
N ALA A 54 0.89 -16.08 -10.61
CA ALA A 54 1.86 -15.50 -9.69
C ALA A 54 3.10 -14.92 -10.40
N ASP A 55 3.57 -15.59 -11.46
CA ASP A 55 4.72 -15.14 -12.26
C ASP A 55 4.34 -13.88 -13.06
N MET A 56 3.12 -13.86 -13.62
CA MET A 56 2.58 -12.68 -14.29
C MET A 56 2.47 -11.47 -13.35
N GLY A 57 2.02 -11.69 -12.11
CA GLY A 57 1.93 -10.63 -11.10
C GLY A 57 3.31 -10.04 -10.76
N SER A 58 4.33 -10.89 -10.63
CA SER A 58 5.70 -10.47 -10.35
C SER A 58 6.29 -9.66 -11.49
N GLU A 59 6.09 -10.10 -12.74
CA GLU A 59 6.55 -9.38 -13.93
C GLU A 59 5.86 -8.02 -14.09
N LEU A 60 4.53 -7.98 -13.89
CA LEU A 60 3.77 -6.72 -13.91
C LEU A 60 4.28 -5.74 -12.85
N PHE A 61 4.60 -6.23 -11.66
CA PHE A 61 5.14 -5.42 -10.58
C PHE A 61 6.50 -4.81 -10.97
N GLU A 62 7.46 -5.63 -11.42
CA GLU A 62 8.78 -5.11 -11.83
C GLU A 62 8.65 -4.12 -12.99
N ARG A 63 7.79 -4.39 -13.98
CA ARG A 63 7.51 -3.43 -15.06
C ARG A 63 6.93 -2.11 -14.54
N SER A 64 5.99 -2.15 -13.61
CA SER A 64 5.36 -0.94 -13.06
C SER A 64 6.36 -0.04 -12.32
N LYS A 65 7.26 -0.65 -11.55
CA LYS A 65 8.38 0.01 -10.87
C LYS A 65 9.32 0.65 -11.89
N ASP A 66 9.62 -0.08 -12.96
CA ASP A 66 10.46 0.37 -14.05
C ASP A 66 9.90 1.58 -14.80
N LEU A 67 8.59 1.62 -15.03
CA LEU A 67 7.90 2.78 -15.60
C LEU A 67 7.93 3.97 -14.64
N SER A 68 7.69 3.73 -13.35
CA SER A 68 7.71 4.78 -12.32
C SER A 68 9.08 5.45 -12.20
N LEU A 69 10.16 4.67 -12.25
CA LEU A 69 11.53 5.20 -12.27
C LEU A 69 11.82 6.00 -13.54
N HIS A 70 11.29 5.58 -14.68
CA HIS A 70 11.44 6.32 -15.93
C HIS A 70 10.70 7.67 -15.89
N GLU A 71 9.47 7.69 -15.40
CA GLU A 71 8.71 8.94 -15.20
C GLU A 71 9.43 9.89 -14.24
N LEU A 72 10.00 9.36 -13.14
CA LEU A 72 10.80 10.16 -12.22
C LEU A 72 11.98 10.83 -12.93
N ARG A 73 12.69 10.10 -13.80
CA ARG A 73 13.81 10.67 -14.58
C ARG A 73 13.35 11.73 -15.56
N LEU A 74 12.22 11.54 -16.23
CA LEU A 74 11.62 12.56 -17.10
C LEU A 74 11.26 13.83 -16.34
N ARG A 75 10.70 13.71 -15.14
CA ARG A 75 10.43 14.85 -14.26
C ARG A 75 11.72 15.55 -13.84
N THR A 76 12.76 14.81 -13.42
CA THR A 76 14.06 15.38 -13.10
C THR A 76 14.69 16.11 -14.30
N LEU A 77 14.61 15.53 -15.50
CA LEU A 77 15.10 16.17 -16.72
C LEU A 77 14.35 17.47 -17.01
N HIS A 78 13.04 17.50 -16.79
CA HIS A 78 12.24 18.71 -16.90
C HIS A 78 12.70 19.77 -15.89
N ASP A 79 12.90 19.39 -14.62
CA ASP A 79 13.37 20.30 -13.57
C ASP A 79 14.76 20.88 -13.87
N ILE A 80 15.68 20.08 -14.42
CA ILE A 80 16.99 20.54 -14.87
C ILE A 80 16.87 21.56 -16.00
N ASN A 81 15.99 21.32 -16.98
CA ASN A 81 15.76 22.28 -18.06
C ASN A 81 15.16 23.60 -17.53
N LEU A 82 14.23 23.53 -16.57
CA LEU A 82 13.70 24.71 -15.91
C LEU A 82 14.78 25.46 -15.13
N ALA A 83 15.67 24.75 -14.44
CA ALA A 83 16.79 25.35 -13.72
C ALA A 83 17.76 26.07 -14.67
N LEU A 84 18.11 25.45 -15.80
CA LEU A 84 18.91 26.08 -16.85
C LEU A 84 18.23 27.33 -17.44
N GLY A 85 16.91 27.29 -17.64
CA GLY A 85 16.13 28.47 -18.04
C GLY A 85 16.22 29.61 -17.01
N ARG A 86 16.06 29.27 -15.72
CA ARG A 86 16.19 30.26 -14.63
C ARG A 86 17.59 30.86 -14.51
N ILE A 87 18.63 30.10 -14.87
CA ILE A 87 20.00 30.64 -14.95
C ILE A 87 20.08 31.68 -16.07
N ALA A 88 19.52 31.39 -17.25
CA ALA A 88 19.50 32.34 -18.37
C ALA A 88 18.73 33.63 -18.02
N ASP A 89 17.63 33.50 -17.25
CA ASP A 89 16.81 34.64 -16.80
C ASP A 89 17.38 35.38 -15.57
N GLY A 90 18.47 34.88 -14.97
CA GLY A 90 19.04 35.45 -13.73
C GLY A 90 18.14 35.28 -12.48
N SER A 91 17.18 34.35 -12.53
CA SER A 91 16.26 34.04 -11.42
C SER A 91 16.65 32.79 -10.62
N TYR A 92 17.73 32.11 -11.02
CA TYR A 92 18.24 30.93 -10.33
C TYR A 92 18.61 31.20 -8.86
N GLY A 93 18.41 30.19 -8.01
CA GLY A 93 18.63 30.30 -6.56
C GLY A 93 17.53 31.03 -5.78
N ARG A 94 16.39 31.36 -6.40
CA ARG A 94 15.19 31.87 -5.72
C ARG A 94 14.07 30.83 -5.69
N CYS A 95 13.42 30.71 -4.54
CA CYS A 95 12.27 29.83 -4.33
C CYS A 95 11.07 30.32 -5.16
N LEU A 96 10.42 29.42 -5.90
CA LEU A 96 9.24 29.75 -6.72
C LEU A 96 7.99 30.08 -5.91
N SER A 97 7.91 29.62 -4.65
CA SER A 97 6.76 29.85 -3.78
C SER A 97 6.88 31.17 -2.99
N CYS A 98 7.95 31.30 -2.19
CA CYS A 98 8.11 32.45 -1.29
C CYS A 98 9.08 33.52 -1.80
N GLY A 99 9.76 33.32 -2.94
CA GLY A 99 10.74 34.27 -3.48
C GLY A 99 12.05 34.39 -2.70
N HIS A 100 12.21 33.69 -1.58
CA HIS A 100 13.42 33.73 -0.76
C HIS A 100 14.58 32.99 -1.45
N GLN A 101 15.80 33.34 -1.07
CA GLN A 101 17.00 32.67 -1.56
C GLN A 101 17.06 31.23 -1.05
N ILE A 102 17.44 30.31 -1.94
CA ILE A 102 17.71 28.91 -1.62
C ILE A 102 19.14 28.81 -1.07
N GLN A 103 19.31 28.07 0.02
CA GLN A 103 20.64 27.82 0.61
C GLN A 103 21.59 27.20 -0.41
N LYS A 104 22.85 27.63 -0.43
CA LYS A 104 23.83 27.19 -1.42
C LYS A 104 24.13 25.69 -1.26
N GLU A 105 24.23 25.23 -0.01
CA GLU A 105 24.45 23.82 0.35
C GLU A 105 23.38 22.91 -0.26
N ARG A 106 22.14 23.40 -0.36
CA ARG A 106 21.03 22.69 -1.00
C ARG A 106 21.17 22.65 -2.52
N LEU A 107 21.64 23.72 -3.15
CA LEU A 107 21.87 23.77 -4.59
C LEU A 107 23.11 22.96 -4.99
N ASP A 108 24.12 22.88 -4.13
CA ASP A 108 25.29 22.01 -4.32
C ASP A 108 24.89 20.53 -4.27
N ALA A 109 23.95 20.16 -3.39
CA ALA A 109 23.41 18.79 -3.32
C ALA A 109 22.37 18.49 -4.41
N LEU A 110 21.48 19.45 -4.70
CA LEU A 110 20.36 19.33 -5.64
C LEU A 110 20.27 20.59 -6.52
N PRO A 111 21.02 20.65 -7.62
CA PRO A 111 21.16 21.87 -8.41
C PRO A 111 19.88 22.26 -9.18
N TYR A 112 18.95 21.32 -9.36
CA TYR A 112 17.66 21.56 -10.00
C TYR A 112 16.53 21.95 -9.02
N ALA A 113 16.84 22.11 -7.72
CA ALA A 113 15.85 22.45 -6.70
C ALA A 113 15.15 23.80 -7.00
N SER A 114 13.81 23.79 -6.95
CA SER A 114 12.95 24.95 -7.23
C SER A 114 12.37 25.64 -6.00
N TYR A 115 12.42 24.98 -4.85
CA TYR A 115 11.86 25.45 -3.59
C TYR A 115 12.90 25.42 -2.45
N CYS A 116 12.77 26.35 -1.50
CA CYS A 116 13.49 26.29 -0.23
C CYS A 116 13.05 25.08 0.61
N LEU A 117 13.75 24.80 1.72
CA LEU A 117 13.43 23.69 2.61
C LEU A 117 12.01 23.83 3.17
N ASP A 118 11.70 24.96 3.79
CA ASP A 118 10.39 25.21 4.42
C ASP A 118 9.21 25.06 3.43
N CYS A 119 9.33 25.63 2.22
CA CYS A 119 8.28 25.49 1.20
C CYS A 119 8.18 24.07 0.63
N LYS A 120 9.28 23.30 0.64
CA LYS A 120 9.24 21.90 0.21
C LYS A 120 8.57 21.04 1.27
N GLU A 121 8.91 21.22 2.55
CA GLU A 121 8.29 20.50 3.67
C GLU A 121 6.78 20.74 3.72
N LEU A 122 6.34 21.99 3.64
CA LEU A 122 4.92 22.34 3.63
C LEU A 122 4.16 21.63 2.50
N ARG A 123 4.77 21.54 1.31
CA ARG A 123 4.14 20.88 0.16
C ARG A 123 4.10 19.36 0.31
N GLU A 124 5.12 18.78 0.93
CA GLU A 124 5.14 17.35 1.26
C GLU A 124 4.09 17.01 2.32
N GLU A 125 3.86 17.87 3.30
CA GLU A 125 2.77 17.73 4.29
C GLU A 125 1.40 17.77 3.61
N GLN A 126 1.15 18.76 2.75
CA GLN A 126 -0.10 18.86 1.98
C GLN A 126 -0.34 17.61 1.12
N SER A 127 0.69 17.12 0.43
CA SER A 127 0.55 15.91 -0.40
C SER A 127 0.23 14.64 0.40
N LYS A 128 0.66 14.58 1.68
CA LYS A 128 0.33 13.47 2.57
C LYS A 128 -1.13 13.52 3.01
N GLU A 129 -1.64 14.72 3.28
CA GLU A 129 -3.05 14.94 3.67
C GLU A 129 -4.00 14.66 2.50
N GLU A 130 -3.59 14.99 1.28
CA GLU A 130 -4.39 14.78 0.05
C GLU A 130 -4.41 13.32 -0.43
N GLY A 131 -3.65 12.42 0.21
CA GLY A 131 -3.67 10.99 -0.11
C GLY A 131 -3.14 10.66 -1.51
N GLU A 132 -2.42 11.58 -2.16
CA GLU A 132 -2.03 11.55 -3.58
C GLU A 132 -1.02 10.43 -3.95
N GLY A 133 -0.75 9.50 -3.04
CA GLY A 133 0.17 8.37 -3.24
C GLY A 133 -0.27 7.07 -2.58
N ARG A 134 -1.50 6.98 -2.05
CA ARG A 134 -2.03 5.73 -1.49
C ARG A 134 -2.99 5.09 -2.49
N PRO A 135 -2.87 3.77 -2.74
CA PRO A 135 -3.77 3.07 -3.66
C PRO A 135 -5.24 3.28 -3.27
N VAL A 136 -6.14 3.38 -4.26
CA VAL A 136 -7.60 3.52 -4.02
C VAL A 136 -8.14 2.31 -3.25
N GLU A 137 -7.50 1.16 -3.45
CA GLU A 137 -7.72 -0.09 -2.74
C GLU A 137 -7.62 0.11 -1.24
N GLU A 138 -6.75 1.01 -0.79
CA GLU A 138 -6.58 1.28 0.63
C GLU A 138 -7.78 1.97 1.29
N LEU A 139 -8.57 2.72 0.52
CA LEU A 139 -9.85 3.26 0.99
C LEU A 139 -10.86 2.15 1.25
N VAL A 140 -10.67 0.99 0.61
CA VAL A 140 -11.50 -0.22 0.78
C VAL A 140 -10.89 -1.17 1.81
N LEU A 141 -9.63 -0.96 2.25
CA LEU A 141 -8.96 -1.77 3.28
C LEU A 141 -9.45 -1.47 4.72
N TYR A 142 -10.49 -0.65 4.90
CA TYR A 142 -11.12 -0.41 6.20
C TYR A 142 -12.48 -1.14 6.27
N PRO A 143 -12.77 -2.02 7.27
CA PRO A 143 -12.11 -2.21 8.56
C PRO A 143 -11.44 -3.59 8.89
N PRO A 144 -11.17 -4.55 7.98
CA PRO A 144 -10.77 -5.90 8.42
C PRO A 144 -9.31 -6.05 8.93
N PHE A 145 -8.42 -5.08 8.70
CA PHE A 145 -6.99 -5.20 9.09
C PHE A 145 -6.55 -4.34 10.28
N LYS A 146 -7.49 -3.69 10.96
CA LYS A 146 -7.19 -3.05 12.25
C LYS A 146 -7.13 -4.15 13.31
N ARG A 147 -6.21 -4.07 14.28
CA ARG A 147 -6.31 -4.82 15.54
C ARG A 147 -7.53 -4.30 16.32
N SER A 148 -8.72 -4.68 15.88
CA SER A 148 -9.92 -4.56 16.67
C SER A 148 -10.08 -5.84 17.46
N PHE A 149 -10.40 -5.67 18.74
CA PHE A 149 -11.04 -6.67 19.57
C PHE A 149 -12.42 -6.07 19.78
N MET A 150 -13.41 -6.56 19.02
CA MET A 150 -14.79 -6.05 19.06
C MET A 150 -15.70 -6.88 19.97
N ASP A 151 -15.11 -7.79 20.77
CA ASP A 151 -15.72 -8.67 21.78
C ASP A 151 -16.79 -8.01 22.68
N GLY A 152 -16.61 -6.73 23.02
CA GLY A 152 -17.53 -5.96 23.88
C GLY A 152 -18.75 -5.38 23.15
N ARG A 153 -18.87 -5.59 21.83
CA ARG A 153 -20.02 -5.15 21.03
C ARG A 153 -20.71 -6.36 20.42
N ASP A 154 -22.02 -6.24 20.19
CA ASP A 154 -22.81 -7.21 19.41
C ASP A 154 -22.45 -7.08 17.92
N TYR A 155 -21.18 -7.31 17.61
CA TYR A 155 -20.56 -7.15 16.30
C TYR A 155 -20.12 -8.52 15.82
N THR A 156 -20.83 -9.04 14.82
CA THR A 156 -20.62 -10.40 14.28
C THR A 156 -19.83 -10.38 12.97
N GLY A 157 -19.28 -9.22 12.59
CA GLY A 157 -18.52 -9.07 11.36
C GLY A 157 -17.08 -9.57 11.53
N TYR A 158 -16.56 -10.22 10.49
CA TYR A 158 -15.17 -10.71 10.49
C TYR A 158 -14.18 -9.57 10.74
N ASP A 159 -13.34 -9.70 11.75
CA ASP A 159 -12.37 -8.68 12.14
C ASP A 159 -10.96 -9.23 12.38
N GLY A 160 -10.08 -8.40 12.95
CA GLY A 160 -8.68 -8.78 13.17
C GLY A 160 -8.48 -9.91 14.19
N GLU A 161 -9.41 -10.07 15.13
CA GLU A 161 -9.42 -11.17 16.10
C GLU A 161 -9.83 -12.48 15.42
N ASP A 162 -10.90 -12.46 14.62
CA ASP A 162 -11.34 -13.61 13.82
C ASP A 162 -10.24 -14.13 12.89
N ALA A 163 -9.55 -13.21 12.21
CA ALA A 163 -8.44 -13.54 11.32
C ALA A 163 -7.28 -14.24 12.05
N TRP A 164 -6.98 -13.81 13.28
CA TRP A 164 -5.96 -14.45 14.09
C TRP A 164 -6.42 -15.84 14.57
N GLN A 165 -7.67 -15.96 15.02
CA GLN A 165 -8.24 -17.23 15.47
C GLN A 165 -8.25 -18.29 14.36
N GLU A 166 -8.60 -17.91 13.12
CA GLU A 166 -8.63 -18.84 11.98
C GLU A 166 -7.24 -19.42 11.67
N VAL A 167 -6.22 -18.58 11.64
CA VAL A 167 -4.83 -19.03 11.46
C VAL A 167 -4.36 -19.85 12.66
N ALA A 168 -4.76 -19.46 13.87
CA ALA A 168 -4.35 -20.12 15.10
C ALA A 168 -4.80 -21.59 15.18
N ARG A 169 -5.89 -21.96 14.50
CA ARG A 169 -6.37 -23.36 14.40
C ARG A 169 -5.38 -24.30 13.73
N TYR A 170 -4.51 -23.78 12.88
CA TYR A 170 -3.50 -24.57 12.17
C TYR A 170 -2.17 -24.68 12.94
N GLY A 171 -2.08 -24.10 14.15
CA GLY A 171 -1.00 -24.33 15.10
C GLY A 171 -0.50 -23.06 15.78
N THR A 172 -0.87 -22.87 17.04
CA THR A 172 -0.21 -21.95 17.97
C THR A 172 0.45 -22.71 19.11
N ALA A 173 1.31 -22.04 19.89
CA ALA A 173 1.91 -22.63 21.09
C ALA A 173 0.87 -22.94 22.19
N ASP A 174 -0.31 -22.31 22.13
CA ASP A 174 -1.34 -22.37 23.16
C ASP A 174 -2.50 -23.35 22.84
N SER A 175 -2.73 -23.69 21.55
CA SER A 175 -3.82 -24.59 21.13
C SER A 175 -3.45 -26.08 21.23
N PRO A 176 -4.38 -26.98 21.62
CA PRO A 176 -4.13 -28.43 21.61
C PRO A 176 -3.80 -28.95 20.20
N GLN A 177 -2.66 -29.65 20.07
CA GLN A 177 -2.14 -30.12 18.77
C GLN A 177 -2.97 -31.23 18.09
N ASP A 178 -3.82 -31.93 18.86
CA ASP A 178 -4.51 -33.15 18.44
C ASP A 178 -6.03 -32.98 18.23
N VAL A 179 -6.50 -31.74 18.13
CA VAL A 179 -7.93 -31.45 17.96
C VAL A 179 -8.28 -31.38 16.46
N PRO A 180 -9.22 -32.21 15.96
CA PRO A 180 -9.73 -32.08 14.59
C PRO A 180 -10.28 -30.67 14.38
N GLY A 181 -10.14 -30.11 13.17
CA GLY A 181 -10.53 -28.74 12.80
C GLY A 181 -12.05 -28.47 12.81
N ASP A 182 -12.75 -28.88 13.87
CA ASP A 182 -14.12 -28.53 14.18
C ASP A 182 -14.17 -27.12 14.79
N PRO A 183 -14.81 -26.15 14.13
CA PRO A 183 -14.91 -24.77 14.61
C PRO A 183 -15.59 -24.64 15.98
N ASP A 184 -16.52 -25.54 16.32
CA ASP A 184 -17.29 -25.49 17.57
C ASP A 184 -16.57 -26.23 18.73
N ASN A 185 -15.30 -26.62 18.57
CA ASN A 185 -14.59 -27.35 19.61
C ASN A 185 -14.17 -26.41 20.76
N PRO A 186 -14.59 -26.68 22.01
CA PRO A 186 -14.25 -25.84 23.17
C PRO A 186 -12.75 -25.78 23.51
N ALA A 187 -11.92 -26.58 22.82
CA ALA A 187 -10.47 -26.50 22.89
C ALA A 187 -9.89 -25.25 22.20
N PHE A 188 -10.66 -24.59 21.32
CA PHE A 188 -10.26 -23.33 20.69
C PHE A 188 -10.72 -22.13 21.51
N VAL A 189 -9.93 -21.05 21.49
CA VAL A 189 -10.27 -19.78 22.15
C VAL A 189 -11.55 -19.23 21.52
N GLU A 190 -12.54 -18.92 22.36
CA GLU A 190 -13.80 -18.29 21.98
C GLU A 190 -14.61 -19.02 20.90
N SER A 191 -14.54 -20.36 20.88
CA SER A 191 -15.30 -21.21 19.93
C SER A 191 -16.83 -21.07 19.98
N GLU A 192 -17.36 -20.40 21.00
CA GLU A 192 -18.80 -20.13 21.16
C GLU A 192 -19.26 -18.85 20.45
N GLU A 193 -18.32 -18.05 19.93
CA GLU A 193 -18.61 -16.80 19.23
C GLU A 193 -19.27 -17.05 17.86
N ASN A 194 -20.20 -16.16 17.51
CA ASN A 194 -20.93 -16.20 16.24
C ASN A 194 -20.22 -15.34 15.19
N ILE A 195 -19.22 -15.92 14.53
CA ILE A 195 -18.48 -15.27 13.45
C ILE A 195 -19.33 -15.25 12.18
N GLY A 196 -19.61 -14.07 11.63
CA GLY A 196 -20.34 -13.90 10.37
C GLY A 196 -21.82 -14.30 10.41
N ILE A 197 -22.39 -14.50 11.60
CA ILE A 197 -23.76 -14.98 11.81
C ILE A 197 -24.57 -13.86 12.48
N VAL A 198 -25.71 -13.49 11.90
CA VAL A 198 -26.58 -12.43 12.46
C VAL A 198 -27.70 -13.03 13.30
N ASP A 199 -28.25 -14.18 12.88
CA ASP A 199 -29.31 -14.90 13.61
C ASP A 199 -28.98 -16.40 13.75
N ARG A 200 -29.57 -17.07 14.74
CA ARG A 200 -29.37 -18.51 15.00
C ARG A 200 -29.74 -19.38 13.80
N MET A 201 -30.62 -18.91 12.91
CA MET A 201 -31.00 -19.60 11.67
C MET A 201 -29.91 -19.55 10.60
N ASP A 202 -29.02 -18.55 10.64
CA ASP A 202 -27.88 -18.44 9.70
C ASP A 202 -26.71 -19.37 10.10
N LYS A 203 -26.71 -19.86 11.34
CA LYS A 203 -25.71 -20.83 11.81
C LYS A 203 -25.94 -22.16 11.10
N PHE A 204 -25.08 -22.47 10.13
CA PHE A 204 -24.98 -23.83 9.60
C PHE A 204 -24.59 -24.76 10.75
N PRO A 205 -25.39 -25.78 11.08
CA PRO A 205 -25.01 -26.70 12.13
C PRO A 205 -23.77 -27.44 11.66
N SER A 206 -22.68 -27.37 12.42
CA SER A 206 -21.54 -28.24 12.22
C SER A 206 -22.03 -29.68 12.18
N MET A 207 -21.52 -30.45 11.21
CA MET A 207 -21.94 -31.83 10.95
C MET A 207 -21.59 -32.73 12.14
N ARG A 208 -22.39 -32.69 13.21
CA ARG A 208 -22.46 -33.68 14.31
C ARG A 208 -23.48 -33.37 15.40
N LYS A 209 -24.18 -32.24 15.42
CA LYS A 209 -25.38 -32.11 16.27
C LYS A 209 -26.56 -32.75 15.56
N ASN A 210 -26.87 -33.99 15.93
CA ASN A 210 -28.13 -34.65 15.56
C ASN A 210 -29.30 -33.80 16.09
N TRP A 211 -29.86 -32.93 15.24
CA TRP A 211 -31.07 -32.12 15.53
C TRP A 211 -32.23 -32.99 16.03
N ARG A 212 -32.25 -34.25 15.62
CA ARG A 212 -33.23 -35.28 15.99
C ARG A 212 -33.28 -35.67 17.47
N LYS A 213 -32.34 -35.22 18.32
CA LYS A 213 -32.32 -35.53 19.76
C LYS A 213 -32.89 -34.43 20.66
N GLU A 214 -33.10 -33.22 20.14
CA GLU A 214 -33.72 -32.15 20.92
C GLU A 214 -35.25 -32.21 20.88
N ASP A 215 -35.82 -32.68 19.78
CA ASP A 215 -37.27 -32.90 19.64
C ASP A 215 -37.83 -33.89 20.70
N GLU A 216 -37.04 -34.88 21.13
CA GLU A 216 -37.45 -35.83 22.19
C GLU A 216 -37.52 -35.19 23.58
N LYS A 217 -36.88 -34.03 23.84
CA LYS A 217 -37.00 -33.33 25.12
C LYS A 217 -38.21 -32.39 25.16
N GLU A 218 -38.55 -31.74 24.05
CA GLU A 218 -39.74 -30.86 23.99
C GLU A 218 -41.06 -31.64 23.95
N GLU A 219 -41.09 -32.85 23.35
CA GLU A 219 -42.28 -33.72 23.42
C GLU A 219 -42.56 -34.24 24.84
N ASN A 220 -41.51 -34.51 25.64
CA ASN A 220 -41.70 -35.00 27.01
C ASN A 220 -42.16 -33.91 28.00
N ASP A 221 -41.85 -32.63 27.76
CA ASP A 221 -42.34 -31.51 28.58
C ASP A 221 -43.79 -31.11 28.24
N THR A 222 -44.27 -31.44 27.04
CA THR A 222 -45.67 -31.17 26.63
C THR A 222 -46.65 -32.27 27.04
N GLU A 223 -46.20 -33.52 27.20
CA GLU A 223 -47.05 -34.62 27.72
C GLU A 223 -47.26 -34.57 29.25
N GLY A 224 -46.37 -33.92 30.00
CA GLY A 224 -46.52 -33.75 31.46
C GLY A 224 -47.62 -32.77 31.90
N ARG A 225 -48.17 -31.97 30.97
CA ARG A 225 -49.13 -30.88 31.28
C ARG A 225 -50.61 -31.23 31.04
N LYS A 226 -50.93 -32.46 30.64
CA LYS A 226 -52.31 -32.95 30.43
C LYS A 226 -52.67 -34.10 31.40
N LYS A 227 -52.63 -33.84 32.70
CA LYS A 227 -53.36 -34.64 33.71
C LYS A 227 -54.00 -33.73 34.77
N HIS A 228 -55.16 -33.18 34.42
CA HIS A 228 -56.22 -32.81 35.35
C HIS A 228 -57.57 -33.15 34.71
#